data_AF-A0AAV9WSE6-F1
#
_entry.id   AF-A0AAV9WSE6-F1
#
_cell.length_a   1.000
_cell.length_b   1.000
_cell.length_c   1.000
_cell.angle_alpha   90.00
_cell.angle_beta   90.00
_cell.angle_gamma   90.00
#
_symmetry.space_group_name_H-M   'P 1'
#
loop_
_entity.id
_entity.type
_entity.pdbx_description
1 polymer ?
#
loop_
_entity_poly.entity_id
_entity_poly.type
_entity_poly.pdbx_seq_one_letter_code
_entity_poly.pdbx_strand_id
1 'polypeptide(L)'
;MSTDATIMLHDAPVVKRRTRRRLLNRMSRASSSPQLAELGPDAQYATRNSVSCITLATGSRFSNSEKHGARVAEKDAVIKNALASNTSAVPKNVHQYQYRNIPRNFLEILPGEICLQILSYLEPKELIRCSMVNKTMGRLCFDGQLWSVLDTGTFYKKIPAHQLTKLISLSGSFIRYLNLRGCVQLQNEFHAITATCNNLISASLEGCSLSRPTVHRLITNNHNLIQLNISGLEAVSNLTCKHIAESCKLLTTLDISFCSNMDARGIRKIVESCTQLRDLRADECQGINDEMTLEALFKANSLEKLGLGGCDSLTDESVRILMEGIEADIDPLTDRTTAPPRKLKHLNFSKCRGLTDLALKHLTHSVPHLEGLELAHVAELTDDGLTELLPTIPKLGHLDLEECSNLTNDVLLELVKAPCAKSLRHLQLSFCENISDEGMIPVIKSCTALRNLELDNTRITDSFLSEAATAVRQRPSNVKSKKPKVGLRMVCFDCVNVNWTGIHSVMTANSTHASETKNSKSNANNSSPVCREVIHLKCYYGWQQTADHHLKLVLRNDFASAKWLEERWADHMTSNEDTTQSSRRRRRRAREAAALLDLDDHHDGRRRRRTGGCSIM
;
A
#
# COMPACT_ATOMS: atom_id res chain seq x y z
N MET A 1 -64.65 -4.05 -38.11
CA MET A 1 -64.98 -5.18 -37.23
C MET A 1 -63.80 -5.33 -36.27
N SER A 2 -63.52 -4.43 -35.31
CA SER A 2 -64.36 -3.77 -34.30
C SER A 2 -64.91 -4.74 -33.26
N THR A 3 -64.21 -4.83 -32.11
CA THR A 3 -64.65 -5.06 -30.71
C THR A 3 -63.37 -4.99 -29.86
N ASP A 4 -62.98 -3.91 -29.18
CA ASP A 4 -63.62 -3.12 -28.12
C ASP A 4 -64.24 -3.96 -27.00
N ALA A 5 -63.53 -4.00 -25.85
CA ALA A 5 -64.11 -4.33 -24.54
C ALA A 5 -63.43 -3.47 -23.46
N THR A 6 -64.25 -2.59 -22.87
CA THR A 6 -63.93 -1.59 -21.86
C THR A 6 -64.32 -2.12 -20.46
N ILE A 7 -63.42 -1.95 -19.48
CA ILE A 7 -63.58 -1.68 -18.03
C ILE A 7 -64.76 -2.33 -17.26
N MET A 8 -64.43 -3.04 -16.18
CA MET A 8 -65.15 -2.96 -14.89
C MET A 8 -64.18 -3.10 -13.71
N LEU A 9 -64.22 -2.08 -12.83
CA LEU A 9 -63.58 -2.00 -11.50
C LEU A 9 -64.40 -2.81 -10.49
N HIS A 10 -63.73 -3.52 -9.56
CA HIS A 10 -64.25 -3.73 -8.21
C HIS A 10 -63.12 -4.00 -7.19
N ASP A 11 -62.99 -3.01 -6.30
CA ASP A 11 -62.68 -3.02 -4.86
C ASP A 11 -61.63 -3.95 -4.22
N ALA A 12 -60.73 -3.28 -3.51
CA ALA A 12 -59.74 -3.80 -2.57
C ALA A 12 -60.36 -4.19 -1.20
N PRO A 13 -59.69 -5.08 -0.44
CA PRO A 13 -59.76 -5.05 1.01
C PRO A 13 -58.53 -4.37 1.61
N VAL A 14 -58.79 -3.33 2.40
CA VAL A 14 -57.85 -2.59 3.25
C VAL A 14 -57.43 -3.46 4.45
N VAL A 15 -56.13 -3.78 4.57
CA VAL A 15 -55.55 -4.28 5.85
C VAL A 15 -54.25 -3.56 6.21
N LYS A 16 -54.44 -2.52 7.03
CA LYS A 16 -53.66 -2.04 8.19
C LYS A 16 -52.12 -2.17 8.18
N ARG A 17 -51.49 -1.01 7.95
CA ARG A 17 -50.16 -0.61 8.44
C ARG A 17 -50.01 -0.84 9.96
N ARG A 18 -49.39 -1.93 10.43
CA ARG A 18 -48.86 -2.01 11.82
C ARG A 18 -47.75 -3.01 12.14
N THR A 19 -47.06 -3.62 11.17
CA THR A 19 -46.09 -4.71 11.43
C THR A 19 -44.66 -4.51 10.89
N ARG A 20 -44.21 -3.28 10.61
CA ARG A 20 -42.80 -3.01 10.21
C ARG A 20 -41.91 -2.36 11.28
N ARG A 21 -42.41 -2.13 12.50
CA ARG A 21 -41.64 -1.54 13.62
C ARG A 21 -41.19 -2.53 14.71
N ARG A 22 -41.52 -3.83 14.62
CA ARG A 22 -41.14 -4.85 15.63
C ARG A 22 -40.02 -5.82 15.20
N LEU A 23 -39.54 -5.74 13.96
CA LEU A 23 -38.41 -6.55 13.47
C LEU A 23 -37.05 -5.83 13.49
N LEU A 24 -37.03 -4.51 13.71
CA LEU A 24 -35.80 -3.70 13.76
C LEU A 24 -35.26 -3.45 15.19
N ASN A 25 -35.95 -3.90 16.24
CA ASN A 25 -35.51 -3.76 17.64
C ASN A 25 -34.90 -5.05 18.24
N ARG A 26 -34.62 -6.08 17.43
CA ARG A 26 -34.01 -7.35 17.89
C ARG A 26 -32.61 -7.66 17.32
N MET A 27 -31.97 -6.74 16.61
CA MET A 27 -30.60 -6.89 16.12
C MET A 27 -29.59 -5.89 16.72
N SER A 28 -29.97 -5.16 17.76
CA SER A 28 -29.07 -4.29 18.52
C SER A 28 -29.00 -4.76 19.98
N ARG A 29 -28.23 -5.83 20.23
CA ARG A 29 -27.63 -6.23 21.53
C ARG A 29 -27.08 -7.65 21.42
N ALA A 30 -25.78 -7.77 21.15
CA ALA A 30 -24.96 -8.93 21.51
C ALA A 30 -23.48 -8.62 21.21
N SER A 31 -22.84 -7.90 22.13
CA SER A 31 -21.38 -7.83 22.21
C SER A 31 -20.99 -7.66 23.69
N SER A 32 -20.86 -8.78 24.39
CA SER A 32 -20.10 -8.94 25.64
C SER A 32 -20.24 -10.40 26.14
N SER A 33 -19.13 -11.13 26.14
CA SER A 33 -18.86 -12.49 26.67
C SER A 33 -19.26 -12.68 28.15
N PRO A 34 -19.02 -13.82 28.87
CA PRO A 34 -18.41 -15.13 28.54
C PRO A 34 -19.21 -16.36 29.05
N GLN A 35 -18.81 -17.61 28.73
CA GLN A 35 -18.78 -18.78 29.65
C GLN A 35 -18.43 -20.09 28.93
N LEU A 36 -17.32 -20.71 29.35
CA LEU A 36 -17.03 -22.14 29.24
C LEU A 36 -17.91 -22.91 30.24
N ALA A 37 -18.41 -24.09 29.86
CA ALA A 37 -18.19 -25.37 30.57
C ALA A 37 -19.05 -26.51 29.98
N GLU A 38 -18.49 -27.72 30.09
CA GLU A 38 -19.11 -29.06 29.98
C GLU A 38 -19.19 -29.73 28.59
N LEU A 39 -18.20 -30.58 28.28
CA LEU A 39 -18.33 -32.04 28.44
C LEU A 39 -16.95 -32.72 28.32
N GLY A 40 -16.71 -33.69 29.20
CA GLY A 40 -15.44 -34.36 29.48
C GLY A 40 -15.12 -35.58 28.59
N PRO A 41 -14.24 -36.49 29.06
CA PRO A 41 -13.12 -37.05 28.29
C PRO A 41 -13.39 -38.46 27.74
N ASP A 42 -12.75 -38.83 26.62
CA ASP A 42 -12.10 -40.13 26.36
C ASP A 42 -11.83 -40.33 24.85
N ALA A 43 -10.56 -40.38 24.47
CA ALA A 43 -9.98 -41.30 23.48
C ALA A 43 -8.51 -40.96 23.21
N GLN A 44 -7.63 -41.92 23.49
CA GLN A 44 -6.18 -41.89 23.32
C GLN A 44 -5.76 -42.24 21.88
N TYR A 45 -4.68 -41.59 21.43
CA TYR A 45 -3.65 -42.00 20.46
C TYR A 45 -4.00 -42.85 19.22
N ALA A 46 -3.80 -42.27 18.03
CA ALA A 46 -3.06 -42.92 16.94
C ALA A 46 -2.54 -41.91 15.91
N THR A 47 -1.34 -42.17 15.44
CA THR A 47 -0.48 -41.39 14.56
C THR A 47 -0.82 -41.49 13.06
N ARG A 48 -0.39 -40.46 12.32
CA ARG A 48 -0.02 -40.40 10.88
C ARG A 48 -1.08 -40.05 9.83
N ASN A 49 -0.62 -39.10 9.00
CA ASN A 49 -0.97 -38.77 7.61
C ASN A 49 -2.28 -38.02 7.37
N SER A 50 -2.18 -36.71 7.19
CA SER A 50 -3.10 -35.98 6.31
C SER A 50 -2.31 -35.15 5.29
N VAL A 51 -2.80 -35.26 4.08
CA VAL A 51 -2.29 -34.76 2.82
C VAL A 51 -2.70 -33.30 2.64
N SER A 52 -1.77 -32.53 2.10
CA SER A 52 -1.87 -31.25 1.39
C SER A 52 -3.24 -30.55 1.32
N CYS A 53 -3.23 -29.26 1.71
CA CYS A 53 -4.00 -28.24 1.02
C CYS A 53 -3.05 -27.10 0.63
N ILE A 54 -3.15 -26.77 -0.65
CA ILE A 54 -2.25 -25.98 -1.47
C ILE A 54 -2.28 -24.50 -1.07
N THR A 55 -1.08 -23.96 -0.93
CA THR A 55 -0.74 -22.55 -0.78
C THR A 55 -1.13 -21.78 -2.05
N LEU A 56 -2.20 -20.98 -2.00
CA LEU A 56 -2.41 -19.88 -2.95
C LEU A 56 -1.86 -18.60 -2.31
N ALA A 57 -0.54 -18.43 -2.44
CA ALA A 57 0.17 -17.20 -2.14
C ALA A 57 0.76 -16.66 -3.44
N THR A 58 0.06 -15.74 -4.10
CA THR A 58 0.65 -14.75 -5.02
C THR A 58 -0.22 -13.49 -4.99
N GLY A 59 0.40 -12.35 -4.68
CA GLY A 59 -0.28 -11.06 -4.60
C GLY A 59 0.57 -10.07 -3.83
N SER A 60 1.67 -9.62 -4.46
CA SER A 60 2.53 -8.57 -3.92
C SER A 60 1.68 -7.32 -3.63
N ARG A 61 1.82 -6.83 -2.41
CA ARG A 61 1.21 -5.56 -1.99
C ARG A 61 2.06 -4.42 -2.52
N PHE A 62 1.91 -4.09 -3.80
CA PHE A 62 2.47 -2.85 -4.33
C PHE A 62 1.77 -1.64 -3.71
N SER A 63 2.57 -0.85 -3.02
CA SER A 63 2.27 0.34 -2.23
C SER A 63 1.91 1.56 -3.08
N ASN A 64 0.84 1.48 -3.90
CA ASN A 64 0.40 2.62 -4.72
C ASN A 64 -0.77 3.45 -4.14
N SER A 65 -1.19 3.20 -2.90
CA SER A 65 -2.32 3.93 -2.29
C SER A 65 -2.01 5.36 -1.84
N GLU A 66 -0.73 5.77 -1.78
CA GLU A 66 -0.34 7.10 -1.26
C GLU A 66 -0.29 8.21 -2.34
N LYS A 67 -0.37 7.88 -3.64
CA LYS A 67 -0.33 8.88 -4.73
C LYS A 67 -1.72 9.40 -5.19
N HIS A 68 -2.82 8.78 -4.79
CA HIS A 68 -4.18 9.26 -5.12
C HIS A 68 -4.74 10.28 -4.11
N GLY A 69 -4.18 10.37 -2.90
CA GLY A 69 -4.50 11.43 -1.93
C GLY A 69 -3.98 12.82 -2.32
N ALA A 70 -3.04 12.90 -3.27
CA ALA A 70 -2.38 14.14 -3.64
C ALA A 70 -3.26 15.13 -4.42
N ARG A 71 -4.24 14.64 -5.21
CA ARG A 71 -5.18 15.51 -5.96
C ARG A 71 -6.26 16.16 -5.08
N VAL A 72 -6.53 15.60 -3.91
CA VAL A 72 -7.41 16.21 -2.91
C VAL A 72 -6.66 17.30 -2.15
N ALA A 73 -5.36 17.10 -1.86
CA ALA A 73 -4.51 18.07 -1.18
C ALA A 73 -4.15 19.31 -2.03
N GLU A 74 -4.10 19.18 -3.36
CA GLU A 74 -3.82 20.31 -4.27
C GLU A 74 -4.99 21.31 -4.35
N LYS A 75 -6.23 20.82 -4.27
CA LYS A 75 -7.43 21.67 -4.10
C LYS A 75 -7.44 22.42 -2.76
N ASP A 76 -6.98 21.79 -1.69
CA ASP A 76 -6.88 22.42 -0.36
C ASP A 76 -5.82 23.52 -0.27
N ALA A 77 -4.75 23.45 -1.08
CA ALA A 77 -3.69 24.47 -1.11
C ALA A 77 -4.11 25.75 -1.85
N VAL A 78 -4.86 25.61 -2.95
CA VAL A 78 -5.44 26.75 -3.70
C VAL A 78 -6.45 27.51 -2.83
N ILE A 79 -7.26 26.79 -2.04
CA ILE A 79 -8.24 27.39 -1.13
C ILE A 79 -7.57 28.10 0.04
N LYS A 80 -6.49 27.55 0.62
CA LYS A 80 -5.73 28.23 1.69
C LYS A 80 -5.00 29.49 1.22
N ASN A 81 -4.49 29.51 0.00
CA ASN A 81 -3.86 30.71 -0.56
C ASN A 81 -4.89 31.79 -0.92
N ALA A 82 -6.10 31.41 -1.33
CA ALA A 82 -7.21 32.35 -1.55
C ALA A 82 -7.81 32.91 -0.24
N LEU A 83 -7.74 32.16 0.86
CA LEU A 83 -8.18 32.62 2.19
C LEU A 83 -7.14 33.50 2.91
N ALA A 84 -5.87 33.45 2.51
CA ALA A 84 -4.81 34.28 3.10
C ALA A 84 -4.77 35.71 2.52
N SER A 85 -5.25 35.91 1.29
CA SER A 85 -5.23 37.21 0.60
C SER A 85 -6.40 38.14 0.96
N ASN A 86 -7.42 37.66 1.68
CA ASN A 86 -8.62 38.44 2.04
C ASN A 86 -8.84 38.53 3.56
N THR A 87 -7.87 39.08 4.29
CA THR A 87 -8.06 39.48 5.69
C THR A 87 -8.23 41.00 5.82
N SER A 88 -9.28 41.53 5.18
CA SER A 88 -9.90 42.77 5.67
C SER A 88 -10.79 42.42 6.86
N ALA A 89 -10.55 43.09 7.98
CA ALA A 89 -11.16 42.93 9.30
C ALA A 89 -12.61 42.41 9.31
N VAL A 90 -12.84 41.28 9.99
CA VAL A 90 -14.18 40.79 10.35
C VAL A 90 -14.66 41.56 11.60
N PRO A 91 -15.80 42.28 11.55
CA PRO A 91 -16.40 42.84 12.76
C PRO A 91 -16.90 41.72 13.66
N LYS A 92 -16.51 41.77 14.93
CA LYS A 92 -17.06 40.94 16.01
C LYS A 92 -18.51 41.36 16.25
N ASN A 93 -19.46 40.76 15.55
CA ASN A 93 -20.88 40.72 15.95
C ASN A 93 -21.53 39.50 15.29
N VAL A 94 -21.37 38.33 15.92
CA VAL A 94 -22.16 37.14 15.59
C VAL A 94 -23.54 37.36 16.17
N HIS A 95 -24.43 37.99 15.40
CA HIS A 95 -25.86 37.80 15.63
C HIS A 95 -26.17 36.33 15.33
N GLN A 96 -26.58 35.59 16.37
CA GLN A 96 -27.23 34.29 16.21
C GLN A 96 -28.44 34.47 15.30
N TYR A 97 -28.29 34.15 14.02
CA TYR A 97 -29.42 33.96 13.13
C TYR A 97 -30.16 32.71 13.63
N GLN A 98 -31.26 32.95 14.34
CA GLN A 98 -32.30 31.97 14.55
C GLN A 98 -32.63 31.32 13.20
N TYR A 99 -32.60 29.98 13.14
CA TYR A 99 -33.04 29.18 12.00
C TYR A 99 -34.52 29.47 11.70
N ARG A 100 -34.79 30.58 11.00
CA ARG A 100 -36.10 30.87 10.41
C ARG A 100 -36.22 29.99 9.17
N ASN A 101 -37.04 28.94 9.29
CA ASN A 101 -37.70 28.19 8.23
C ASN A 101 -37.01 28.26 6.85
N ILE A 102 -35.97 27.44 6.65
CA ILE A 102 -35.53 27.11 5.30
C ILE A 102 -36.73 26.43 4.62
N PRO A 103 -37.30 26.98 3.53
CA PRO A 103 -38.40 26.33 2.85
C PRO A 103 -37.95 24.94 2.41
N ARG A 104 -38.80 23.92 2.59
CA ARG A 104 -38.53 22.53 2.16
C ARG A 104 -38.17 22.43 0.66
N ASN A 105 -38.44 23.48 -0.10
CA ASN A 105 -38.21 23.62 -1.53
C ASN A 105 -36.97 24.47 -1.86
N PHE A 106 -36.03 24.67 -0.92
CA PHE A 106 -34.79 25.43 -1.17
C PHE A 106 -34.04 24.98 -2.43
N LEU A 107 -34.06 23.67 -2.71
CA LEU A 107 -33.44 23.07 -3.90
C LEU A 107 -34.24 23.28 -5.20
N GLU A 108 -35.50 23.70 -5.13
CA GLU A 108 -36.31 24.07 -6.30
C GLU A 108 -36.16 25.55 -6.68
N ILE A 109 -35.67 26.38 -5.74
CA ILE A 109 -35.44 27.82 -5.94
C ILE A 109 -34.06 28.08 -6.55
N LEU A 110 -33.12 27.15 -6.37
CA LEU A 110 -31.76 27.27 -6.89
C LEU A 110 -31.68 26.92 -8.38
N PRO A 111 -30.88 27.66 -9.17
CA PRO A 111 -30.54 27.29 -10.54
C PRO A 111 -29.96 25.88 -10.63
N GLY A 112 -30.23 25.19 -11.74
CA GLY A 112 -29.79 23.82 -11.97
C GLY A 112 -28.27 23.66 -11.86
N GLU A 113 -27.51 24.67 -12.27
CA GLU A 113 -26.05 24.70 -12.22
C GLU A 113 -25.52 24.72 -10.78
N ILE A 114 -26.15 25.51 -9.90
CA ILE A 114 -25.77 25.57 -8.48
C ILE A 114 -26.13 24.24 -7.81
N CYS A 115 -27.28 23.66 -8.14
CA CYS A 115 -27.67 22.34 -7.67
C CYS A 115 -26.67 21.27 -8.13
N LEU A 116 -26.23 21.28 -9.39
CA LEU A 116 -25.20 20.36 -9.88
C LEU A 116 -23.85 20.57 -9.19
N GLN A 117 -23.45 21.81 -8.92
CA GLN A 117 -22.24 22.09 -8.14
C GLN A 117 -22.35 21.53 -6.72
N ILE A 118 -23.49 21.71 -6.04
CA ILE A 118 -23.73 21.13 -4.71
C ILE A 118 -23.66 19.61 -4.77
N LEU A 119 -24.31 19.00 -5.76
CA LEU A 119 -24.30 17.55 -5.97
C LEU A 119 -22.91 17.02 -6.31
N SER A 120 -22.06 17.79 -6.99
CA SER A 120 -20.69 17.39 -7.33
C SER A 120 -19.80 17.11 -6.12
N TYR A 121 -20.17 17.62 -4.93
CA TYR A 121 -19.46 17.35 -3.68
C TYR A 121 -19.90 16.04 -2.99
N LEU A 122 -20.99 15.42 -3.44
CA LEU A 122 -21.52 14.19 -2.84
C LEU A 122 -20.89 12.94 -3.44
N GLU A 123 -20.73 11.90 -2.64
CA GLU A 123 -20.25 10.61 -3.14
C GLU A 123 -21.32 9.93 -4.03
N PRO A 124 -20.94 9.05 -4.98
CA PRO A 124 -21.88 8.28 -5.80
C PRO A 124 -23.02 7.60 -5.02
N LYS A 125 -22.72 7.08 -3.82
CA LYS A 125 -23.73 6.47 -2.94
C LYS A 125 -24.73 7.49 -2.39
N GLU A 126 -24.25 8.68 -2.07
CA GLU A 126 -25.04 9.79 -1.55
C GLU A 126 -25.91 10.37 -2.66
N LEU A 127 -25.37 10.51 -3.88
CA LEU A 127 -26.11 10.90 -5.08
C LEU A 127 -27.29 9.97 -5.36
N ILE A 128 -27.07 8.64 -5.28
CA ILE A 128 -28.15 7.65 -5.45
C ILE A 128 -29.20 7.79 -4.35
N ARG A 129 -28.81 8.09 -3.10
CA ARG A 129 -29.78 8.36 -2.02
C ARG A 129 -30.54 9.66 -2.22
N CYS A 130 -29.86 10.71 -2.66
CA CYS A 130 -30.45 12.01 -2.98
C CYS A 130 -31.46 11.92 -4.14
N SER A 131 -31.26 10.98 -5.07
CA SER A 131 -32.22 10.72 -6.15
C SER A 131 -33.61 10.31 -5.65
N MET A 132 -33.70 9.75 -4.44
CA MET A 132 -34.97 9.31 -3.84
C MET A 132 -35.74 10.43 -3.12
N VAL A 133 -35.18 11.65 -3.04
CA VAL A 133 -35.77 12.75 -2.26
C VAL A 133 -36.88 13.47 -3.03
N ASN A 134 -36.64 13.81 -4.31
CA ASN A 134 -37.60 14.50 -5.18
C ASN A 134 -37.36 14.12 -6.65
N LYS A 135 -38.38 14.21 -7.53
CA LYS A 135 -38.28 13.92 -8.97
C LYS A 135 -37.33 14.86 -9.71
N THR A 136 -37.22 16.12 -9.28
CA THR A 136 -36.26 17.10 -9.82
C THR A 136 -34.83 16.71 -9.44
N MET A 137 -34.61 16.38 -8.17
CA MET A 137 -33.32 15.89 -7.67
C MET A 137 -32.93 14.56 -8.30
N GLY A 138 -33.89 13.65 -8.52
CA GLY A 138 -33.68 12.41 -9.24
C GLY A 138 -33.15 12.64 -10.65
N ARG A 139 -33.71 13.60 -11.40
CA ARG A 139 -33.20 13.97 -12.74
C ARG A 139 -31.79 14.58 -12.67
N LEU A 140 -31.56 15.49 -11.73
CA LEU A 140 -30.25 16.14 -11.57
C LEU A 140 -29.15 15.16 -11.12
N CYS A 141 -29.46 14.21 -10.23
CA CYS A 141 -28.51 13.19 -9.78
C CYS A 141 -28.04 12.25 -10.91
N PHE A 142 -28.84 12.06 -11.97
CA PHE A 142 -28.47 11.25 -13.14
C PHE A 142 -28.00 12.11 -14.32
N ASP A 143 -27.72 13.39 -14.10
CA ASP A 143 -27.12 14.24 -15.12
C ASP A 143 -25.69 13.77 -15.44
N GLY A 144 -25.38 13.61 -16.73
CA GLY A 144 -24.10 13.07 -17.18
C GLY A 144 -22.88 13.89 -16.73
N GLN A 145 -23.04 15.19 -16.46
CA GLN A 145 -21.94 16.04 -16.01
C GLN A 145 -21.37 15.62 -14.64
N LEU A 146 -22.23 15.15 -13.74
CA LEU A 146 -21.82 14.66 -12.41
C LEU A 146 -20.99 13.38 -12.50
N TRP A 147 -21.20 12.58 -13.54
CA TRP A 147 -20.60 11.27 -13.72
C TRP A 147 -19.39 11.26 -14.65
N SER A 148 -18.80 12.43 -14.93
CA SER A 148 -17.57 12.53 -15.75
C SER A 148 -16.41 11.72 -15.19
N VAL A 149 -16.36 11.53 -13.87
CA VAL A 149 -15.44 10.64 -13.16
C VAL A 149 -16.25 9.56 -12.46
N LEU A 150 -16.15 8.33 -12.97
CA LEU A 150 -16.80 7.16 -12.38
C LEU A 150 -15.74 6.19 -11.87
N ASP A 151 -15.61 6.10 -10.54
CA ASP A 151 -14.71 5.14 -9.88
C ASP A 151 -15.49 4.11 -9.07
N THR A 152 -15.65 2.91 -9.64
CA THR A 152 -16.44 1.84 -9.03
C THR A 152 -15.68 1.03 -7.99
N GLY A 153 -14.36 1.23 -7.85
CA GLY A 153 -13.52 0.46 -6.91
C GLY A 153 -13.97 0.58 -5.46
N THR A 154 -14.62 1.68 -5.09
CA THR A 154 -15.10 1.95 -3.73
C THR A 154 -16.48 1.34 -3.43
N PHE A 155 -17.26 0.99 -4.46
CA PHE A 155 -18.67 0.60 -4.32
C PHE A 155 -19.12 -0.62 -5.12
N TYR A 156 -18.26 -1.30 -5.88
CA TYR A 156 -18.64 -2.49 -6.65
C TYR A 156 -19.27 -3.62 -5.80
N LYS A 157 -18.91 -3.73 -4.51
CA LYS A 157 -19.57 -4.70 -3.58
C LYS A 157 -20.96 -4.27 -3.12
N LYS A 158 -21.34 -2.99 -3.31
CA LYS A 158 -22.53 -2.37 -2.72
C LYS A 158 -23.63 -2.09 -3.75
N ILE A 159 -23.28 -1.90 -5.02
CA ILE A 159 -24.22 -1.59 -6.10
C ILE A 159 -24.35 -2.82 -7.01
N PRO A 160 -25.57 -3.31 -7.29
CA PRO A 160 -25.77 -4.43 -8.21
C PRO A 160 -25.47 -4.03 -9.67
N ALA A 161 -24.99 -4.99 -10.47
CA ALA A 161 -24.58 -4.81 -11.87
C ALA A 161 -25.59 -4.01 -12.71
N HIS A 162 -26.86 -4.40 -12.69
CA HIS A 162 -27.91 -3.75 -13.49
C HIS A 162 -28.09 -2.25 -13.21
N GLN A 163 -27.89 -1.82 -11.96
CA GLN A 163 -27.98 -0.39 -11.63
C GLN A 163 -26.75 0.38 -12.12
N LEU A 164 -25.59 -0.28 -12.06
CA LEU A 164 -24.33 0.30 -12.52
C LEU A 164 -24.33 0.47 -14.05
N THR A 165 -24.90 -0.49 -14.78
CA THR A 165 -25.01 -0.40 -16.25
C THR A 165 -26.09 0.54 -16.70
N LYS A 166 -27.18 0.67 -15.94
CA LYS A 166 -28.14 1.76 -16.14
C LYS A 166 -27.53 3.14 -15.89
N LEU A 167 -26.67 3.26 -14.89
CA LEU A 167 -25.97 4.51 -14.61
C LEU A 167 -25.01 4.83 -15.76
N ILE A 168 -24.17 3.88 -16.16
CA ILE A 168 -23.23 4.05 -17.25
C ILE A 168 -23.94 4.32 -18.59
N SER A 169 -25.07 3.67 -18.86
CA SER A 169 -25.80 3.91 -20.10
C SER A 169 -26.42 5.31 -20.16
N LEU A 170 -26.85 5.86 -19.01
CA LEU A 170 -27.37 7.22 -18.92
C LEU A 170 -26.26 8.28 -19.01
N SER A 171 -25.09 8.00 -18.43
CA SER A 171 -24.00 8.97 -18.37
C SER A 171 -22.90 8.78 -19.42
N GLY A 172 -22.95 7.70 -20.21
CA GLY A 172 -21.81 7.15 -20.96
C GLY A 172 -21.07 8.12 -21.88
N SER A 173 -21.79 9.03 -22.54
CA SER A 173 -21.19 10.03 -23.44
C SER A 173 -20.37 11.11 -22.73
N PHE A 174 -20.64 11.35 -21.44
CA PHE A 174 -19.98 12.34 -20.59
C PHE A 174 -18.86 11.76 -19.73
N ILE A 175 -18.78 10.42 -19.60
CA ILE A 175 -17.72 9.76 -18.83
C ILE A 175 -16.38 10.01 -19.53
N ARG A 176 -15.44 10.58 -18.79
CA ARG A 176 -14.05 10.81 -19.23
C ARG A 176 -13.06 9.94 -18.46
N TYR A 177 -13.33 9.69 -17.19
CA TYR A 177 -12.54 8.81 -16.34
C TYR A 177 -13.42 7.64 -15.90
N LEU A 178 -13.04 6.44 -16.32
CA LEU A 178 -13.75 5.20 -16.03
C LEU A 178 -12.81 4.23 -15.31
N ASN A 179 -13.06 3.97 -14.04
CA ASN A 179 -12.39 2.90 -13.30
C ASN A 179 -13.40 1.81 -12.95
N LEU A 180 -13.19 0.63 -13.53
CA LEU A 180 -14.00 -0.57 -13.34
C LEU A 180 -13.24 -1.69 -12.63
N ARG A 181 -12.13 -1.40 -11.96
CA ARG A 181 -11.26 -2.40 -11.33
C ARG A 181 -12.04 -3.44 -10.51
N GLY A 182 -11.77 -4.72 -10.79
CA GLY A 182 -12.33 -5.87 -10.08
C GLY A 182 -13.84 -6.07 -10.24
N CYS A 183 -14.47 -5.43 -11.23
CA CYS A 183 -15.91 -5.56 -11.49
C CYS A 183 -16.28 -6.87 -12.22
N VAL A 184 -16.09 -8.01 -11.56
CA VAL A 184 -16.47 -9.34 -12.09
C VAL A 184 -17.98 -9.44 -12.37
N GLN A 185 -18.79 -8.70 -11.63
CA GLN A 185 -20.26 -8.72 -11.76
C GLN A 185 -20.78 -8.22 -13.13
N LEU A 186 -19.95 -7.49 -13.89
CA LEU A 186 -20.35 -6.84 -15.14
C LEU A 186 -20.12 -7.69 -16.40
N GLN A 187 -19.61 -8.93 -16.28
CA GLN A 187 -19.23 -9.79 -17.41
C GLN A 187 -20.21 -9.75 -18.60
N ASN A 188 -21.51 -9.85 -18.34
CA ASN A 188 -22.54 -9.90 -19.40
C ASN A 188 -22.98 -8.53 -19.91
N GLU A 189 -22.76 -7.46 -19.16
CA GLU A 189 -23.30 -6.12 -19.46
C GLU A 189 -22.23 -5.16 -20.02
N PHE A 190 -20.97 -5.59 -20.14
CA PHE A 190 -19.88 -4.79 -20.71
C PHE A 190 -20.11 -4.37 -22.17
N HIS A 191 -20.88 -5.13 -22.94
CA HIS A 191 -21.21 -4.74 -24.31
C HIS A 191 -21.97 -3.41 -24.36
N ALA A 192 -22.91 -3.20 -23.43
CA ALA A 192 -23.67 -1.96 -23.34
C ALA A 192 -22.79 -0.79 -22.87
N ILE A 193 -21.84 -1.05 -21.97
CA ILE A 193 -20.88 -0.05 -21.48
C ILE A 193 -19.96 0.42 -22.62
N THR A 194 -19.39 -0.50 -23.38
CA THR A 194 -18.48 -0.17 -24.50
C THR A 194 -19.16 0.54 -25.66
N ALA A 195 -20.47 0.34 -25.84
CA ALA A 195 -21.26 1.04 -26.85
C ALA A 195 -21.61 2.48 -26.45
N THR A 196 -21.61 2.80 -25.16
CA THR A 196 -22.03 4.10 -24.63
C THR A 196 -20.85 5.02 -24.31
N CYS A 197 -19.70 4.47 -23.93
CA CYS A 197 -18.49 5.21 -23.59
C CYS A 197 -17.59 5.45 -24.81
N ASN A 198 -17.72 6.63 -25.44
CA ASN A 198 -16.98 6.99 -26.67
C ASN A 198 -15.96 8.14 -26.50
N ASN A 199 -15.93 8.81 -25.34
CA ASN A 199 -15.07 9.97 -25.09
C ASN A 199 -14.18 9.79 -23.85
N LEU A 200 -13.71 8.57 -23.62
CA LEU A 200 -12.84 8.26 -22.49
C LEU A 200 -11.45 8.88 -22.67
N ILE A 201 -10.96 9.50 -21.60
CA ILE A 201 -9.60 10.01 -21.46
C ILE A 201 -8.76 9.03 -20.64
N SER A 202 -9.37 8.41 -19.63
CA SER A 202 -8.72 7.44 -18.76
C SER A 202 -9.64 6.25 -18.53
N ALA A 203 -9.11 5.04 -18.73
CA ALA A 203 -9.82 3.79 -18.52
C ALA A 203 -8.96 2.82 -17.70
N SER A 204 -9.51 2.31 -16.61
CA SER A 204 -8.91 1.22 -15.82
C SER A 204 -9.87 0.03 -15.77
N LEU A 205 -9.42 -1.09 -16.32
CA LEU A 205 -10.18 -2.34 -16.46
C LEU A 205 -9.52 -3.50 -15.71
N GLU A 206 -8.64 -3.19 -14.76
CA GLU A 206 -7.83 -4.17 -14.03
C GLU A 206 -8.69 -5.27 -13.39
N GLY A 207 -8.29 -6.53 -13.60
CA GLY A 207 -8.94 -7.69 -12.99
C GLY A 207 -10.41 -7.91 -13.39
N CYS A 208 -10.85 -7.32 -14.51
CA CYS A 208 -12.17 -7.60 -15.09
C CYS A 208 -12.09 -8.81 -16.02
N SER A 209 -13.00 -9.77 -15.92
CA SER A 209 -13.06 -10.84 -16.91
C SER A 209 -13.80 -10.33 -18.16
N LEU A 210 -13.04 -9.74 -19.09
CA LEU A 210 -13.54 -9.16 -20.33
C LEU A 210 -13.34 -10.10 -21.52
N SER A 211 -14.22 -10.01 -22.51
CA SER A 211 -14.01 -10.68 -23.80
C SER A 211 -13.14 -9.82 -24.72
N ARG A 212 -12.28 -10.45 -25.53
CA ARG A 212 -11.43 -9.77 -26.52
C ARG A 212 -12.17 -8.72 -27.37
N PRO A 213 -13.33 -9.02 -28.00
CA PRO A 213 -14.01 -8.04 -28.86
C PRO A 213 -14.51 -6.81 -28.09
N THR A 214 -14.84 -6.95 -26.80
CA THR A 214 -15.26 -5.79 -25.98
C THR A 214 -14.11 -4.84 -25.71
N VAL A 215 -12.91 -5.35 -25.41
CA VAL A 215 -11.71 -4.54 -25.22
C VAL A 215 -11.32 -3.84 -26.54
N HIS A 216 -11.33 -4.56 -27.66
CA HIS A 216 -11.03 -3.98 -28.97
C HIS A 216 -11.98 -2.83 -29.31
N ARG A 217 -13.28 -3.05 -29.13
CA ARG A 217 -14.30 -2.03 -29.41
C ARG A 217 -14.15 -0.80 -28.53
N LEU A 218 -13.82 -0.98 -27.24
CA LEU A 218 -13.55 0.13 -26.34
C LEU A 218 -12.37 0.96 -26.84
N ILE A 219 -11.28 0.31 -27.26
CA ILE A 219 -10.09 1.01 -27.74
C ILE A 219 -10.37 1.73 -29.06
N THR A 220 -11.03 1.07 -30.02
CA THR A 220 -11.32 1.67 -31.34
C THR A 220 -12.31 2.83 -31.27
N ASN A 221 -13.22 2.83 -30.29
CA ASN A 221 -14.17 3.93 -30.12
C ASN A 221 -13.53 5.17 -29.48
N ASN A 222 -12.46 5.01 -28.70
CA ASN A 222 -11.91 6.07 -27.85
C ASN A 222 -10.52 6.52 -28.37
N HIS A 223 -10.51 7.54 -29.22
CA HIS A 223 -9.29 8.06 -29.86
C HIS A 223 -8.48 9.02 -28.96
N ASN A 224 -9.11 9.58 -27.93
CA ASN A 224 -8.53 10.57 -27.02
C ASN A 224 -8.03 9.95 -25.69
N LEU A 225 -7.75 8.65 -25.68
CA LEU A 225 -7.24 7.96 -24.50
C LEU A 225 -5.82 8.44 -24.17
N ILE A 226 -5.66 8.96 -22.96
CA ILE A 226 -4.40 9.41 -22.37
C ILE A 226 -3.86 8.36 -21.41
N GLN A 227 -4.75 7.66 -20.70
CA GLN A 227 -4.39 6.65 -19.71
C GLN A 227 -5.19 5.36 -19.93
N LEU A 228 -4.48 4.24 -20.04
CA LEU A 228 -5.11 2.94 -20.19
C LEU A 228 -4.44 1.95 -19.24
N ASN A 229 -5.23 1.34 -18.36
CA ASN A 229 -4.81 0.24 -17.51
C ASN A 229 -5.65 -0.98 -17.84
N ILE A 230 -5.00 -1.99 -18.41
CA ILE A 230 -5.56 -3.26 -18.86
C ILE A 230 -4.86 -4.46 -18.20
N SER A 231 -4.29 -4.26 -17.01
CA SER A 231 -3.54 -5.29 -16.30
C SER A 231 -4.41 -6.46 -15.82
N GLY A 232 -3.82 -7.66 -15.83
CA GLY A 232 -4.48 -8.90 -15.42
C GLY A 232 -5.62 -9.36 -16.33
N LEU A 233 -5.66 -8.89 -17.58
CA LEU A 233 -6.66 -9.31 -18.56
C LEU A 233 -6.12 -10.42 -19.47
N GLU A 234 -6.57 -11.67 -19.29
CA GLU A 234 -6.20 -12.81 -20.17
C GLU A 234 -6.62 -12.62 -21.63
N ALA A 235 -7.66 -11.80 -21.86
CA ALA A 235 -8.16 -11.47 -23.18
C ALA A 235 -7.21 -10.59 -24.00
N VAL A 236 -6.30 -9.86 -23.34
CA VAL A 236 -5.38 -8.94 -23.99
C VAL A 236 -4.31 -9.72 -24.74
N SER A 237 -4.02 -9.30 -25.97
CA SER A 237 -3.10 -10.00 -26.89
C SER A 237 -2.39 -9.01 -27.80
N ASN A 238 -1.38 -9.45 -28.57
CA ASN A 238 -0.67 -8.59 -29.53
C ASN A 238 -1.61 -7.84 -30.53
N LEU A 239 -2.80 -8.37 -30.81
CA LEU A 239 -3.82 -7.69 -31.63
C LEU A 239 -4.42 -6.47 -30.92
N THR A 240 -4.63 -6.54 -29.61
CA THR A 240 -5.08 -5.37 -28.82
C THR A 240 -4.07 -4.23 -28.93
N CYS A 241 -2.77 -4.54 -28.80
CA CYS A 241 -1.69 -3.55 -28.94
C CYS A 241 -1.66 -2.92 -30.32
N LYS A 242 -1.96 -3.70 -31.37
CA LYS A 242 -2.11 -3.15 -32.73
C LYS A 242 -3.26 -2.13 -32.79
N HIS A 243 -4.41 -2.44 -32.22
CA HIS A 243 -5.53 -1.49 -32.17
C HIS A 243 -5.23 -0.26 -31.30
N ILE A 244 -4.50 -0.42 -30.19
CA ILE A 244 -4.04 0.70 -29.35
C ILE A 244 -3.12 1.60 -30.16
N ALA A 245 -2.15 1.02 -30.85
CA ALA A 245 -1.20 1.75 -31.69
C ALA A 245 -1.88 2.54 -32.82
N GLU A 246 -2.93 1.98 -33.43
CA GLU A 246 -3.68 2.63 -34.51
C GLU A 246 -4.64 3.72 -33.99
N SER A 247 -5.30 3.50 -32.85
CA SER A 247 -6.41 4.35 -32.37
C SER A 247 -5.98 5.40 -31.35
N CYS A 248 -4.99 5.13 -30.49
CA CYS A 248 -4.70 5.90 -29.28
C CYS A 248 -3.31 6.58 -29.32
N LYS A 249 -3.13 7.58 -30.17
CA LYS A 249 -1.83 8.26 -30.35
C LYS A 249 -1.43 9.21 -29.21
N LEU A 250 -2.39 9.63 -28.39
CA LEU A 250 -2.20 10.56 -27.27
C LEU A 250 -1.91 9.85 -25.94
N LEU A 251 -1.64 8.55 -25.99
CA LEU A 251 -1.44 7.74 -24.80
C LEU A 251 -0.15 8.16 -24.07
N THR A 252 -0.29 8.47 -22.78
CA THR A 252 0.83 8.86 -21.90
C THR A 252 1.14 7.81 -20.86
N THR A 253 0.14 7.05 -20.41
CA THR A 253 0.33 5.97 -19.44
C THR A 253 -0.36 4.69 -19.91
N LEU A 254 0.39 3.59 -19.94
CA LEU A 254 -0.09 2.29 -20.35
C LEU A 254 0.39 1.22 -19.37
N ASP A 255 -0.55 0.45 -18.84
CA ASP A 255 -0.29 -0.68 -17.97
C ASP A 255 -0.87 -1.96 -18.59
N ILE A 256 0.02 -2.87 -18.97
CA ILE A 256 -0.25 -4.19 -19.58
C ILE A 256 0.33 -5.30 -18.67
N SER A 257 0.61 -5.01 -17.40
CA SER A 257 1.19 -6.00 -16.49
C SER A 257 0.28 -7.23 -16.32
N PHE A 258 0.88 -8.41 -16.13
CA PHE A 258 0.19 -9.68 -15.94
C PHE A 258 -0.73 -10.10 -17.11
N CYS A 259 -0.34 -9.77 -18.34
CA CYS A 259 -1.05 -10.23 -19.55
C CYS A 259 -0.30 -11.40 -20.19
N SER A 260 -0.76 -12.64 -19.92
CA SER A 260 -0.08 -13.88 -20.32
C SER A 260 0.05 -14.11 -21.84
N ASN A 261 -0.80 -13.48 -22.66
CA ASN A 261 -0.79 -13.62 -24.13
C ASN A 261 -0.10 -12.44 -24.85
N MET A 262 0.78 -11.71 -24.14
CA MET A 262 1.50 -10.55 -24.67
C MET A 262 2.98 -10.86 -24.90
N ASP A 263 3.47 -10.48 -26.08
CA ASP A 263 4.88 -10.57 -26.42
C ASP A 263 5.49 -9.17 -26.63
N ALA A 264 6.82 -9.08 -26.63
CA ALA A 264 7.58 -7.88 -26.96
C ALA A 264 7.17 -7.21 -28.29
N ARG A 265 6.75 -7.98 -29.29
CA ARG A 265 6.26 -7.46 -30.59
C ARG A 265 5.06 -6.52 -30.44
N GLY A 266 4.17 -6.77 -29.47
CA GLY A 266 3.04 -5.91 -29.16
C GLY A 266 3.50 -4.58 -28.56
N ILE A 267 4.45 -4.63 -27.63
CA ILE A 267 5.07 -3.47 -26.98
C ILE A 267 5.78 -2.60 -28.02
N ARG A 268 6.57 -3.22 -28.92
CA ARG A 268 7.27 -2.52 -30.01
C ARG A 268 6.34 -1.62 -30.82
N LYS A 269 5.20 -2.16 -31.28
CA LYS A 269 4.22 -1.40 -32.07
C LYS A 269 3.64 -0.20 -31.31
N ILE A 270 3.41 -0.37 -30.00
CA ILE A 270 2.92 0.71 -29.15
C ILE A 270 3.97 1.81 -29.05
N VAL A 271 5.22 1.44 -28.76
CA VAL A 271 6.34 2.39 -28.59
C VAL A 271 6.62 3.15 -29.88
N GLU A 272 6.57 2.49 -31.03
CA GLU A 272 6.73 3.12 -32.36
C GLU A 272 5.59 4.10 -32.69
N SER A 273 4.36 3.82 -32.25
CA SER A 273 3.18 4.62 -32.63
C SER A 273 2.83 5.72 -31.63
N CYS A 274 3.08 5.49 -30.33
CA CYS A 274 2.68 6.38 -29.24
C CYS A 274 3.86 7.25 -28.78
N THR A 275 4.13 8.34 -29.49
CA THR A 275 5.29 9.23 -29.22
C THR A 275 5.21 10.02 -27.92
N GLN A 276 4.03 10.11 -27.29
CA GLN A 276 3.82 10.81 -26.02
C GLN A 276 3.84 9.90 -24.80
N LEU A 277 4.17 8.62 -24.98
CA LEU A 277 4.19 7.65 -23.88
C LEU A 277 5.28 7.99 -22.87
N ARG A 278 4.88 8.04 -21.59
CA ARG A 278 5.76 8.38 -20.45
C ARG A 278 5.81 7.30 -19.37
N ASP A 279 4.72 6.58 -19.12
CA ASP A 279 4.65 5.50 -18.13
C ASP A 279 4.23 4.23 -18.86
N LEU A 280 5.14 3.26 -18.99
CA LEU A 280 4.89 1.96 -19.59
C LEU A 280 5.19 0.88 -18.56
N ARG A 281 4.18 0.07 -18.23
CA ARG A 281 4.34 -1.10 -17.36
C ARG A 281 3.92 -2.35 -18.12
N ALA A 282 4.84 -3.29 -18.18
CA ALA A 282 4.71 -4.54 -18.90
C ALA A 282 5.33 -5.66 -18.06
N ASP A 283 4.90 -5.76 -16.80
CA ASP A 283 5.37 -6.81 -15.90
C ASP A 283 4.81 -8.18 -16.33
N GLU A 284 5.61 -9.24 -16.18
CA GLU A 284 5.35 -10.62 -16.61
C GLU A 284 5.01 -10.76 -18.12
N CYS A 285 5.54 -9.87 -18.96
CA CYS A 285 5.44 -10.00 -20.41
C CYS A 285 6.52 -10.93 -20.98
N GLN A 286 6.19 -11.72 -22.00
CA GLN A 286 7.10 -12.72 -22.56
C GLN A 286 7.96 -12.16 -23.70
N GLY A 287 9.19 -12.69 -23.83
CA GLY A 287 10.04 -12.45 -25.01
C GLY A 287 10.63 -11.04 -25.14
N ILE A 288 10.87 -10.34 -24.02
CA ILE A 288 11.45 -8.97 -23.99
C ILE A 288 12.94 -8.94 -24.38
N ASN A 289 13.54 -10.08 -24.69
CA ASN A 289 14.88 -10.21 -25.25
C ASN A 289 14.98 -9.81 -26.75
N ASP A 290 13.86 -9.51 -27.42
CA ASP A 290 13.87 -9.13 -28.82
C ASP A 290 14.60 -7.79 -29.03
N GLU A 291 15.79 -7.83 -29.63
CA GLU A 291 16.66 -6.68 -29.90
C GLU A 291 15.90 -5.54 -30.60
N MET A 292 15.02 -5.87 -31.55
CA MET A 292 14.20 -4.88 -32.27
C MET A 292 13.29 -4.09 -31.33
N THR A 293 12.74 -4.75 -30.29
CA THR A 293 11.85 -4.10 -29.33
C THR A 293 12.65 -3.21 -28.38
N LEU A 294 13.82 -3.67 -27.95
CA LEU A 294 14.74 -2.90 -27.10
C LEU A 294 15.28 -1.68 -27.84
N GLU A 295 15.63 -1.81 -29.12
CA GLU A 295 16.07 -0.71 -29.96
C GLU A 295 14.96 0.34 -30.16
N ALA A 296 13.70 -0.10 -30.34
CA ALA A 296 12.57 0.81 -30.42
C ALA A 296 12.38 1.61 -29.11
N LEU A 297 12.53 0.96 -27.95
CA LEU A 297 12.52 1.61 -26.63
C LEU A 297 13.68 2.60 -26.47
N PHE A 298 14.87 2.21 -26.93
CA PHE A 298 16.06 3.05 -26.95
C PHE A 298 15.83 4.32 -27.82
N LYS A 299 15.28 4.18 -29.03
CA LYS A 299 15.02 5.31 -29.93
C LYS A 299 13.92 6.24 -29.43
N ALA A 300 12.89 5.71 -28.77
CA ALA A 300 11.77 6.52 -28.29
C ALA A 300 12.19 7.55 -27.22
N ASN A 301 13.03 7.16 -26.26
CA ASN A 301 13.57 7.98 -25.14
C ASN A 301 12.56 9.01 -24.54
N SER A 302 11.27 8.68 -24.55
CA SER A 302 10.17 9.51 -24.03
C SER A 302 9.70 9.05 -22.65
N LEU A 303 10.06 7.83 -22.26
CA LEU A 303 9.63 7.18 -21.03
C LEU A 303 10.26 7.83 -19.80
N GLU A 304 9.40 8.17 -18.84
CA GLU A 304 9.76 8.57 -17.48
C GLU A 304 9.64 7.39 -16.51
N LYS A 305 8.78 6.40 -16.79
CA LYS A 305 8.65 5.18 -16.00
C LYS A 305 8.58 3.95 -16.87
N LEU A 306 9.37 2.95 -16.52
CA LEU A 306 9.42 1.68 -17.20
C LEU A 306 9.37 0.56 -16.15
N GLY A 307 8.33 -0.27 -16.23
CA GLY A 307 8.22 -1.49 -15.43
C GLY A 307 8.30 -2.72 -16.33
N LEU A 308 9.32 -3.54 -16.07
CA LEU A 308 9.57 -4.82 -16.74
C LEU A 308 9.80 -5.92 -15.69
N GLY A 309 9.07 -5.87 -14.57
CA GLY A 309 9.22 -6.86 -13.50
C GLY A 309 8.70 -8.24 -13.92
N GLY A 310 9.26 -9.33 -13.39
CA GLY A 310 8.83 -10.70 -13.65
C GLY A 310 9.06 -11.19 -15.08
N CYS A 311 9.88 -10.47 -15.84
CA CYS A 311 10.24 -10.86 -17.21
C CYS A 311 11.47 -11.76 -17.17
N ASP A 312 11.27 -13.09 -17.12
CA ASP A 312 12.35 -14.09 -17.06
C ASP A 312 13.28 -14.06 -18.29
N SER A 313 12.81 -13.52 -19.42
CA SER A 313 13.62 -13.37 -20.63
C SER A 313 14.57 -12.18 -20.59
N LEU A 314 14.48 -11.30 -19.59
CA LEU A 314 15.32 -10.10 -19.51
C LEU A 314 16.73 -10.48 -19.02
N THR A 315 17.73 -10.15 -19.83
CA THR A 315 19.16 -10.41 -19.56
C THR A 315 19.94 -9.11 -19.43
N ASP A 316 21.18 -9.19 -18.93
CA ASP A 316 22.10 -8.04 -18.85
C ASP A 316 22.29 -7.34 -20.22
N GLU A 317 22.40 -8.12 -21.29
CA GLU A 317 22.49 -7.60 -22.66
C GLU A 317 21.23 -6.82 -23.06
N SER A 318 20.07 -7.24 -22.57
CA SER A 318 18.82 -6.52 -22.83
C SER A 318 18.84 -5.12 -22.19
N VAL A 319 19.39 -5.00 -20.98
CA VAL A 319 19.56 -3.72 -20.28
C VAL A 319 20.63 -2.87 -20.97
N ARG A 320 21.73 -3.48 -21.43
CA ARG A 320 22.76 -2.81 -22.24
C ARG A 320 22.15 -2.14 -23.47
N ILE A 321 21.39 -2.88 -24.28
CA ILE A 321 20.74 -2.33 -25.49
C ILE A 321 19.74 -1.24 -25.13
N LEU A 322 18.98 -1.38 -24.03
CA LEU A 322 18.00 -0.39 -23.62
C LEU A 322 18.62 0.94 -23.19
N MET A 323 19.82 0.89 -22.59
CA MET A 323 20.53 2.07 -22.10
C MET A 323 21.46 2.68 -23.15
N GLU A 324 22.32 1.86 -23.73
CA GLU A 324 23.45 2.22 -24.61
C GLU A 324 23.17 2.04 -26.10
N GLY A 325 22.25 1.15 -26.46
CA GLY A 325 21.88 0.85 -27.84
C GLY A 325 22.67 -0.31 -28.44
N ILE A 326 22.28 -0.76 -29.63
CA ILE A 326 22.95 -1.86 -30.35
C ILE A 326 24.33 -1.40 -30.85
N GLU A 327 24.42 -0.19 -31.39
CA GLU A 327 25.64 0.43 -31.92
C GLU A 327 26.10 1.56 -30.98
N ALA A 328 26.57 1.19 -29.79
CA ALA A 328 27.07 2.16 -28.83
C ALA A 328 28.49 2.62 -29.20
N ASP A 329 28.63 3.85 -29.67
CA ASP A 329 29.95 4.48 -29.85
C ASP A 329 30.58 4.72 -28.46
N ILE A 330 31.61 3.94 -28.13
CA ILE A 330 32.38 4.08 -26.90
C ILE A 330 33.39 5.21 -27.10
N ASP A 331 33.32 6.24 -26.25
CA ASP A 331 34.30 7.32 -26.22
C ASP A 331 35.66 6.77 -25.74
N PRO A 332 36.70 6.78 -26.58
CA PRO A 332 37.99 6.18 -26.26
C PRO A 332 38.73 6.87 -25.11
N LEU A 333 38.35 8.09 -24.70
CA LEU A 333 38.96 8.76 -23.55
C LEU A 333 38.30 8.38 -22.21
N THR A 334 36.99 8.13 -22.22
CA THR A 334 36.23 7.92 -20.98
C THR A 334 35.79 6.47 -20.78
N ASP A 335 35.97 5.61 -21.79
CA ASP A 335 35.50 4.22 -21.85
C ASP A 335 33.99 4.12 -21.56
N ARG A 336 33.25 5.14 -22.01
CA ARG A 336 31.81 5.30 -21.79
C ARG A 336 31.09 5.39 -23.12
N THR A 337 29.87 4.90 -23.15
CA THR A 337 29.02 5.05 -24.31
C THR A 337 28.57 6.50 -24.45
N THR A 338 28.62 7.04 -25.68
CA THR A 338 28.18 8.41 -26.01
C THR A 338 26.66 8.54 -26.11
N ALA A 339 25.91 7.51 -25.70
CA ALA A 339 24.46 7.46 -25.77
C ALA A 339 23.81 8.60 -24.96
N PRO A 340 22.71 9.18 -25.45
CA PRO A 340 22.03 10.26 -24.73
C PRO A 340 21.44 9.73 -23.41
N PRO A 341 21.53 10.52 -22.31
CA PRO A 341 20.99 10.09 -21.03
C PRO A 341 19.48 9.86 -21.12
N ARG A 342 19.03 8.86 -20.39
CA ARG A 342 17.61 8.46 -20.33
C ARG A 342 16.82 9.42 -19.46
N LYS A 343 15.58 9.70 -19.87
CA LYS A 343 14.61 10.49 -19.09
C LYS A 343 13.89 9.69 -17.99
N LEU A 344 14.37 8.47 -17.72
CA LEU A 344 13.78 7.54 -16.77
C LEU A 344 13.92 8.08 -15.34
N LYS A 345 12.78 8.13 -14.64
CA LYS A 345 12.63 8.47 -13.22
C LYS A 345 12.29 7.25 -12.38
N HIS A 346 11.56 6.27 -12.93
CA HIS A 346 11.25 5.03 -12.22
C HIS A 346 11.57 3.82 -13.10
N LEU A 347 12.35 2.90 -12.54
CA LEU A 347 12.68 1.62 -13.16
C LEU A 347 12.30 0.49 -12.22
N ASN A 348 11.59 -0.50 -12.77
CA ASN A 348 11.27 -1.74 -12.06
C ASN A 348 11.77 -2.93 -12.90
N PHE A 349 12.71 -3.68 -12.33
CA PHE A 349 13.22 -4.96 -12.82
C PHE A 349 13.07 -6.06 -11.75
N SER A 350 12.08 -5.92 -10.86
CA SER A 350 11.82 -6.89 -9.81
C SER A 350 11.50 -8.26 -10.41
N LYS A 351 11.98 -9.36 -9.81
CA LYS A 351 11.81 -10.76 -10.24
C LYS A 351 12.46 -11.10 -11.58
N CYS A 352 13.36 -10.27 -12.10
CA CYS A 352 14.15 -10.61 -13.28
C CYS A 352 15.38 -11.42 -12.87
N ARG A 353 15.28 -12.76 -12.98
CA ARG A 353 16.35 -13.69 -12.55
C ARG A 353 17.61 -13.66 -13.41
N GLY A 354 17.50 -13.17 -14.65
CA GLY A 354 18.61 -13.09 -15.60
C GLY A 354 19.48 -11.83 -15.46
N LEU A 355 19.21 -10.99 -14.45
CA LEU A 355 19.98 -9.77 -14.21
C LEU A 355 21.06 -9.98 -13.16
N THR A 356 22.25 -9.47 -13.46
CA THR A 356 23.42 -9.47 -12.58
C THR A 356 23.93 -8.04 -12.36
N ASP A 357 25.05 -7.89 -11.67
CA ASP A 357 25.72 -6.59 -11.45
C ASP A 357 26.10 -5.89 -12.77
N LEU A 358 26.29 -6.64 -13.86
CA LEU A 358 26.57 -6.09 -15.18
C LEU A 358 25.41 -5.22 -15.69
N ALA A 359 24.15 -5.62 -15.45
CA ALA A 359 23.01 -4.80 -15.80
C ALA A 359 23.03 -3.46 -15.05
N LEU A 360 23.39 -3.45 -13.77
CA LEU A 360 23.50 -2.19 -13.01
C LEU A 360 24.64 -1.32 -13.51
N LYS A 361 25.75 -1.93 -13.95
CA LYS A 361 26.87 -1.19 -14.54
C LYS A 361 26.47 -0.43 -15.80
N HIS A 362 25.62 -1.00 -16.64
CA HIS A 362 25.06 -0.32 -17.82
C HIS A 362 24.06 0.82 -17.46
N LEU A 363 23.47 0.79 -16.26
CA LEU A 363 22.66 1.90 -15.74
C LEU A 363 23.52 3.07 -15.26
N THR A 364 24.77 2.81 -14.83
CA THR A 364 25.68 3.80 -14.28
C THR A 364 25.91 4.94 -15.29
N HIS A 365 25.64 6.18 -14.90
CA HIS A 365 25.62 7.40 -15.75
C HIS A 365 24.51 7.49 -16.81
N SER A 366 23.88 6.39 -17.22
CA SER A 366 22.79 6.38 -18.21
C SER A 366 21.48 6.99 -17.70
N VAL A 367 21.23 6.95 -16.39
CA VAL A 367 19.95 7.36 -15.75
C VAL A 367 20.11 8.44 -14.65
N PRO A 368 20.62 9.65 -14.94
CA PRO A 368 20.94 10.67 -13.92
C PRO A 368 19.71 11.29 -13.23
N HIS A 369 18.50 11.00 -13.72
CA HIS A 369 17.24 11.53 -13.18
C HIS A 369 16.40 10.47 -12.46
N LEU A 370 16.99 9.32 -12.15
CA LEU A 370 16.30 8.23 -11.45
C LEU A 370 15.87 8.67 -10.05
N GLU A 371 14.58 8.52 -9.76
CA GLU A 371 13.92 8.79 -8.49
C GLU A 371 13.47 7.49 -7.81
N GLY A 372 13.24 6.40 -8.55
CA GLY A 372 12.89 5.10 -7.99
C GLY A 372 13.49 3.94 -8.75
N LEU A 373 14.05 2.98 -8.01
CA LEU A 373 14.64 1.75 -8.51
C LEU A 373 14.08 0.56 -7.72
N GLU A 374 13.43 -0.36 -8.41
CA GLU A 374 12.85 -1.58 -7.85
C GLU A 374 13.57 -2.80 -8.45
N LEU A 375 14.27 -3.56 -7.60
CA LEU A 375 15.09 -4.73 -7.94
C LEU A 375 14.74 -5.93 -7.02
N ALA A 376 13.52 -5.99 -6.51
CA ALA A 376 13.09 -7.05 -5.60
C ALA A 376 13.23 -8.45 -6.25
N HIS A 377 13.66 -9.46 -5.52
CA HIS A 377 13.87 -10.84 -5.97
C HIS A 377 14.89 -11.01 -7.12
N VAL A 378 15.92 -10.15 -7.19
CA VAL A 378 17.08 -10.34 -8.08
C VAL A 378 18.20 -10.98 -7.27
N ALA A 379 18.30 -12.31 -7.32
CA ALA A 379 19.17 -13.10 -6.44
C ALA A 379 20.66 -12.98 -6.77
N GLU A 380 21.03 -12.78 -8.03
CA GLU A 380 22.42 -12.69 -8.50
C GLU A 380 23.07 -11.32 -8.26
N LEU A 381 22.32 -10.36 -7.68
CA LEU A 381 22.82 -9.03 -7.42
C LEU A 381 23.72 -8.99 -6.18
N THR A 382 24.92 -8.42 -6.32
CA THR A 382 25.87 -8.24 -5.23
C THR A 382 26.10 -6.76 -4.91
N ASP A 383 26.94 -6.52 -3.91
CA ASP A 383 27.25 -5.18 -3.46
C ASP A 383 27.92 -4.33 -4.54
N ASP A 384 28.80 -4.96 -5.33
CA ASP A 384 29.64 -4.29 -6.34
C ASP A 384 28.80 -3.51 -7.36
N GLY A 385 27.73 -4.11 -7.89
CA GLY A 385 26.87 -3.46 -8.88
C GLY A 385 26.17 -2.19 -8.35
N LEU A 386 25.76 -2.20 -7.08
CA LEU A 386 25.12 -1.04 -6.44
C LEU A 386 26.14 0.02 -6.03
N THR A 387 27.36 -0.37 -5.62
CA THR A 387 28.41 0.57 -5.25
C THR A 387 28.80 1.50 -6.40
N GLU A 388 28.84 0.99 -7.64
CA GLU A 388 29.10 1.79 -8.83
C GLU A 388 27.90 2.68 -9.22
N LEU A 389 26.68 2.19 -9.05
CA LEU A 389 25.46 2.86 -9.49
C LEU A 389 25.05 4.04 -8.58
N LEU A 390 25.04 3.84 -7.26
CA LEU A 390 24.52 4.80 -6.27
C LEU A 390 25.11 6.23 -6.37
N PRO A 391 26.42 6.42 -6.61
CA PRO A 391 27.01 7.75 -6.81
C PRO A 391 26.44 8.52 -8.00
N THR A 392 25.92 7.84 -9.01
CA THR A 392 25.46 8.45 -10.28
C THR A 392 23.99 8.88 -10.28
N ILE A 393 23.22 8.52 -9.25
CA ILE A 393 21.76 8.75 -9.15
C ILE A 393 21.39 9.67 -7.98
N PRO A 394 21.72 10.97 -8.02
CA PRO A 394 21.57 11.89 -6.87
C PRO A 394 20.12 12.15 -6.43
N LYS A 395 19.13 11.84 -7.27
CA LYS A 395 17.71 12.09 -7.02
C LYS A 395 16.94 10.88 -6.48
N LEU A 396 17.61 9.75 -6.24
CA LEU A 396 16.95 8.52 -5.80
C LEU A 396 16.17 8.74 -4.49
N GLY A 397 14.87 8.51 -4.56
CA GLY A 397 13.93 8.65 -3.46
C GLY A 397 13.30 7.33 -3.02
N HIS A 398 13.28 6.32 -3.88
CA HIS A 398 12.69 5.01 -3.63
C HIS A 398 13.65 3.91 -4.07
N LEU A 399 14.08 3.07 -3.14
CA LEU A 399 14.93 1.92 -3.41
C LEU A 399 14.27 0.68 -2.82
N ASP A 400 14.05 -0.32 -3.67
CA ASP A 400 13.50 -1.61 -3.29
C ASP A 400 14.47 -2.72 -3.70
N LEU A 401 14.97 -3.42 -2.68
CA LEU A 401 15.93 -4.52 -2.76
C LEU A 401 15.41 -5.72 -1.95
N GLU A 402 14.09 -5.94 -1.93
CA GLU A 402 13.48 -7.09 -1.24
C GLU A 402 14.04 -8.42 -1.76
N GLU A 403 14.37 -9.36 -0.86
CA GLU A 403 14.86 -10.71 -1.18
C GLU A 403 16.14 -10.74 -2.06
N CYS A 404 17.01 -9.75 -1.92
CA CYS A 404 18.37 -9.77 -2.48
C CYS A 404 19.37 -10.35 -1.46
N SER A 405 19.46 -11.69 -1.40
CA SER A 405 20.19 -12.42 -0.35
C SER A 405 21.71 -12.19 -0.33
N ASN A 406 22.30 -11.82 -1.47
CA ASN A 406 23.75 -11.65 -1.61
C ASN A 406 24.24 -10.26 -1.17
N LEU A 407 23.33 -9.33 -0.88
CA LEU A 407 23.68 -7.99 -0.41
C LEU A 407 24.15 -8.00 1.05
N THR A 408 25.18 -7.22 1.35
CA THR A 408 25.72 -7.08 2.70
C THR A 408 25.59 -5.64 3.22
N ASN A 409 26.18 -5.37 4.38
CA ASN A 409 26.21 -4.03 4.96
C ASN A 409 27.00 -3.03 4.10
N ASP A 410 27.88 -3.48 3.22
CA ASP A 410 28.75 -2.60 2.41
C ASP A 410 27.94 -1.70 1.47
N VAL A 411 26.86 -2.22 0.86
CA VAL A 411 25.93 -1.40 0.05
C VAL A 411 25.30 -0.28 0.85
N LEU A 412 24.96 -0.52 2.11
CA LEU A 412 24.36 0.50 2.97
C LEU A 412 25.37 1.58 3.36
N LEU A 413 26.63 1.19 3.57
CA LEU A 413 27.73 2.13 3.82
C LEU A 413 28.02 3.01 2.61
N GLU A 414 27.98 2.45 1.40
CA GLU A 414 28.11 3.23 0.16
C GLU A 414 26.88 4.12 -0.10
N LEU A 415 25.67 3.64 0.18
CA LEU A 415 24.44 4.42 0.09
C LEU A 415 24.48 5.67 0.99
N VAL A 416 25.13 5.58 2.15
CA VAL A 416 25.33 6.74 3.05
C VAL A 416 26.28 7.77 2.47
N LYS A 417 27.33 7.34 1.74
CA LYS A 417 28.30 8.23 1.09
C LYS A 417 27.73 8.87 -0.17
N ALA A 418 26.80 8.18 -0.83
CA ALA A 418 26.20 8.62 -2.08
C ALA A 418 25.38 9.93 -1.93
N PRO A 419 25.29 10.75 -3.00
CA PRO A 419 24.54 12.01 -2.97
C PRO A 419 23.03 11.80 -2.75
N CYS A 420 22.52 10.61 -3.01
CA CYS A 420 21.11 10.25 -2.84
C CYS A 420 20.67 10.07 -1.37
N ALA A 421 21.59 9.95 -0.41
CA ALA A 421 21.24 9.72 1.00
C ALA A 421 20.25 10.77 1.55
N LYS A 422 20.36 12.03 1.10
CA LYS A 422 19.49 13.13 1.55
C LYS A 422 18.13 13.16 0.86
N SER A 423 17.99 12.53 -0.31
CA SER A 423 16.74 12.49 -1.09
C SER A 423 15.94 11.19 -0.86
N LEU A 424 16.57 10.14 -0.33
CA LEU A 424 15.94 8.85 -0.06
C LEU A 424 14.78 8.96 0.93
N ARG A 425 13.60 8.49 0.50
CA ARG A 425 12.34 8.53 1.26
C ARG A 425 11.79 7.14 1.58
N HIS A 426 12.07 6.16 0.73
CA HIS A 426 11.59 4.80 0.87
C HIS A 426 12.73 3.83 0.63
N LEU A 427 12.98 2.95 1.59
CA LEU A 427 13.97 1.88 1.53
C LEU A 427 13.31 0.57 1.94
N GLN A 428 13.32 -0.40 1.04
CA GLN A 428 12.82 -1.75 1.26
C GLN A 428 13.99 -2.74 1.18
N LEU A 429 14.20 -3.48 2.27
CA LEU A 429 15.29 -4.44 2.47
C LEU A 429 14.77 -5.74 3.11
N SER A 430 13.47 -6.01 2.98
CA SER A 430 12.85 -7.21 3.54
C SER A 430 13.48 -8.47 2.96
N PHE A 431 13.63 -9.51 3.77
CA PHE A 431 14.28 -10.79 3.44
C PHE A 431 15.78 -10.71 3.09
N CYS A 432 16.45 -9.59 3.36
CA CYS A 432 17.91 -9.49 3.25
C CYS A 432 18.58 -9.95 4.55
N GLU A 433 18.85 -11.25 4.65
CA GLU A 433 19.37 -11.87 5.88
C GLU A 433 20.78 -11.40 6.29
N ASN A 434 21.58 -10.89 5.35
CA ASN A 434 22.95 -10.45 5.63
C ASN A 434 23.04 -8.99 6.10
N ILE A 435 21.91 -8.30 6.19
CA ILE A 435 21.83 -6.92 6.68
C ILE A 435 21.65 -6.88 8.19
N SER A 436 22.47 -6.08 8.87
CA SER A 436 22.47 -5.93 10.33
C SER A 436 22.51 -4.46 10.76
N ASP A 437 22.55 -4.25 12.08
CA ASP A 437 22.63 -2.93 12.71
C ASP A 437 23.81 -2.08 12.20
N GLU A 438 24.94 -2.72 11.86
CA GLU A 438 26.17 -2.05 11.42
C GLU A 438 25.95 -1.24 10.14
N GLY A 439 25.23 -1.79 9.16
CA GLY A 439 24.87 -1.07 7.93
C GLY A 439 23.69 -0.12 8.13
N MET A 440 22.69 -0.51 8.92
CA MET A 440 21.44 0.23 9.04
C MET A 440 21.50 1.47 9.94
N ILE A 441 22.30 1.46 11.01
CA ILE A 441 22.46 2.62 11.90
C ILE A 441 23.00 3.86 11.14
N PRO A 442 24.09 3.76 10.34
CA PRO A 442 24.57 4.85 9.49
C PRO A 442 23.50 5.39 8.53
N VAL A 443 22.69 4.49 7.94
CA VAL A 443 21.62 4.85 7.01
C VAL A 443 20.58 5.74 7.68
N ILE A 444 20.07 5.38 8.86
CA ILE A 444 19.04 6.20 9.53
C ILE A 444 19.59 7.56 9.96
N LYS A 445 20.85 7.63 10.39
CA LYS A 445 21.50 8.89 10.79
C LYS A 445 21.68 9.85 9.61
N SER A 446 22.08 9.32 8.46
CA SER A 446 22.42 10.13 7.28
C SER A 446 21.18 10.46 6.43
N CYS A 447 20.27 9.50 6.29
CA CYS A 447 19.06 9.62 5.49
C CYS A 447 17.93 10.30 6.27
N THR A 448 18.07 11.61 6.49
CA THR A 448 17.10 12.41 7.26
C THR A 448 15.72 12.56 6.59
N ALA A 449 15.63 12.35 5.27
CA ALA A 449 14.38 12.40 4.52
C ALA A 449 13.60 11.07 4.50
N LEU A 450 14.16 10.00 5.09
CA LEU A 450 13.59 8.66 5.06
C LEU A 450 12.25 8.63 5.81
N ARG A 451 11.19 8.18 5.13
CA ARG A 451 9.82 8.11 5.66
C ARG A 451 9.28 6.70 5.77
N ASN A 452 9.72 5.80 4.89
CA ASN A 452 9.27 4.42 4.86
C ASN A 452 10.50 3.53 4.86
N LEU A 453 10.56 2.62 5.84
CA LEU A 453 11.62 1.65 5.99
C LEU A 453 11.00 0.29 6.27
N GLU A 454 11.31 -0.69 5.43
CA GLU A 454 10.81 -2.05 5.54
C GLU A 454 12.00 -3.01 5.65
N LEU A 455 12.01 -3.80 6.73
CA LEU A 455 13.16 -4.59 7.21
C LEU A 455 12.72 -5.97 7.67
N ASP A 456 11.69 -6.54 7.06
CA ASP A 456 11.15 -7.83 7.48
C ASP A 456 12.19 -8.93 7.30
N ASN A 457 12.29 -9.89 8.23
CA ASN A 457 13.25 -11.00 8.19
C ASN A 457 14.72 -10.58 7.99
N THR A 458 15.16 -9.49 8.63
CA THR A 458 16.56 -9.04 8.66
C THR A 458 17.23 -9.37 10.01
N ARG A 459 18.57 -9.25 10.10
CA ARG A 459 19.33 -9.52 11.34
C ARG A 459 19.45 -8.30 12.27
N ILE A 460 18.56 -7.31 12.11
CA ILE A 460 18.52 -6.14 12.99
C ILE A 460 18.22 -6.52 14.44
N THR A 461 18.72 -5.74 15.40
CA THR A 461 18.52 -5.97 16.84
C THR A 461 17.82 -4.78 17.52
N ASP A 462 17.54 -4.95 18.82
CA ASP A 462 17.03 -3.87 19.68
C ASP A 462 17.90 -2.61 19.66
N SER A 463 19.22 -2.77 19.44
CA SER A 463 20.17 -1.67 19.41
C SER A 463 19.83 -0.70 18.27
N PHE A 464 19.54 -1.23 17.08
CA PHE A 464 19.09 -0.45 15.94
C PHE A 464 17.76 0.26 16.20
N LEU A 465 16.78 -0.40 16.82
CA LEU A 465 15.50 0.23 17.14
C LEU A 465 15.66 1.43 18.09
N SER A 466 16.53 1.28 19.09
CA SER A 466 16.84 2.35 20.02
C SER A 466 17.53 3.53 19.32
N GLU A 467 18.46 3.25 18.41
CA GLU A 467 19.20 4.27 17.68
C GLU A 467 18.37 4.91 16.56
N ALA A 468 17.44 4.18 15.97
CA ALA A 468 16.46 4.72 15.05
C ALA A 468 15.58 5.76 15.76
N ALA A 469 15.17 5.45 17.00
CA ALA A 469 14.41 6.36 17.84
C ALA A 469 15.22 7.61 18.23
N THR A 470 16.51 7.50 18.52
CA THR A 470 17.36 8.68 18.80
C THR A 470 17.59 9.52 17.56
N ALA A 471 17.86 8.91 16.41
CA ALA A 471 18.10 9.61 15.15
C ALA A 471 16.86 10.38 14.65
N VAL A 472 15.65 9.82 14.76
CA VAL A 472 14.40 10.53 14.39
C VAL A 472 14.17 11.77 15.29
N ARG A 473 14.59 11.73 16.57
CA ARG A 473 14.52 12.90 17.46
C ARG A 473 15.44 14.03 17.00
N GLN A 474 16.58 13.71 16.41
CA GLN A 474 17.59 14.69 15.99
C GLN A 474 17.27 15.32 14.62
N ARG A 475 16.23 14.87 13.92
CA ARG A 475 15.86 15.41 12.61
C ARG A 475 15.34 16.86 12.71
N PRO A 476 15.76 17.76 11.80
CA PRO A 476 15.27 19.14 11.79
C PRO A 476 13.79 19.17 11.40
N SER A 477 12.92 19.54 12.36
CA SER A 477 11.47 19.57 12.14
C SER A 477 10.97 20.92 11.64
N ASN A 478 10.04 20.89 10.68
CA ASN A 478 9.41 22.09 10.13
C ASN A 478 8.25 22.53 11.07
N VAL A 479 8.53 23.54 11.92
CA VAL A 479 7.77 23.97 13.11
C VAL A 479 6.42 24.66 12.79
N LYS A 480 5.55 24.06 11.97
CA LYS A 480 4.21 24.61 11.70
C LYS A 480 3.05 23.83 12.33
N SER A 481 3.23 22.59 12.78
CA SER A 481 2.13 21.80 13.39
C SER A 481 2.29 21.56 14.88
N LYS A 482 1.26 21.96 15.65
CA LYS A 482 1.17 21.71 17.10
C LYS A 482 0.92 20.23 17.48
N LYS A 483 0.64 19.35 16.52
CA LYS A 483 0.36 17.92 16.77
C LYS A 483 1.53 17.04 16.32
N PRO A 484 1.84 15.95 17.05
CA PRO A 484 2.82 14.96 16.60
C PRO A 484 2.36 14.34 15.29
N LYS A 485 3.31 14.05 14.40
CA LYS A 485 3.07 13.43 13.09
C LYS A 485 3.99 12.24 12.94
N VAL A 486 3.56 11.24 12.17
CA VAL A 486 4.43 10.12 11.82
C VAL A 486 5.51 10.63 10.85
N GLY A 487 6.77 10.60 11.27
CA GLY A 487 7.91 11.00 10.43
C GLY A 487 8.60 9.82 9.76
N LEU A 488 8.66 8.69 10.46
CA LEU A 488 9.18 7.42 9.94
C LEU A 488 8.16 6.31 10.19
N ARG A 489 7.79 5.60 9.14
CA ARG A 489 7.08 4.33 9.19
C ARG A 489 8.13 3.24 9.03
N MET A 490 8.19 2.35 10.02
CA MET A 490 9.12 1.25 10.06
C MET A 490 8.34 -0.06 10.16
N VAL A 491 8.68 -1.02 9.31
CA VAL A 491 8.09 -2.36 9.29
C VAL A 491 9.20 -3.36 9.59
N CYS A 492 9.03 -4.11 10.68
CA CYS A 492 9.98 -5.12 11.16
C CYS A 492 9.19 -6.35 11.62
N PHE A 493 8.78 -7.18 10.68
CA PHE A 493 8.21 -8.50 10.95
C PHE A 493 9.31 -9.56 10.99
N ASP A 494 9.12 -10.56 11.84
CA ASP A 494 9.95 -11.78 11.93
C ASP A 494 11.47 -11.55 12.05
N CYS A 495 11.90 -10.42 12.62
CA CYS A 495 13.30 -10.15 12.95
C CYS A 495 13.69 -10.94 14.20
N VAL A 496 14.54 -11.96 14.07
CA VAL A 496 14.87 -12.94 15.13
C VAL A 496 15.48 -12.28 16.38
N ASN A 497 16.21 -11.17 16.20
CA ASN A 497 16.94 -10.48 17.26
C ASN A 497 16.21 -9.26 17.84
N VAL A 498 14.95 -9.03 17.43
CA VAL A 498 14.12 -7.94 17.95
C VAL A 498 13.20 -8.48 19.04
N ASN A 499 13.40 -7.98 20.25
CA ASN A 499 12.63 -8.35 21.42
C ASN A 499 11.68 -7.23 21.84
N TRP A 500 10.87 -7.50 22.87
CA TRP A 500 9.99 -6.51 23.49
C TRP A 500 10.76 -5.28 23.99
N THR A 501 12.00 -5.46 24.45
CA THR A 501 12.89 -4.38 24.92
C THR A 501 13.16 -3.33 23.85
N GLY A 502 13.46 -3.75 22.61
CA GLY A 502 13.65 -2.84 21.48
C GLY A 502 12.36 -2.09 21.13
N ILE A 503 11.23 -2.78 21.08
CA ILE A 503 9.92 -2.17 20.77
C ILE A 503 9.50 -1.18 21.85
N HIS A 504 9.67 -1.54 23.12
CA HIS A 504 9.39 -0.69 24.27
C HIS A 504 10.25 0.58 24.24
N SER A 505 11.51 0.49 23.80
CA SER A 505 12.38 1.66 23.63
C SER A 505 11.83 2.67 22.61
N VAL A 506 11.27 2.19 21.49
CA VAL A 506 10.63 3.02 20.47
C VAL A 506 9.32 3.63 20.98
N MET A 507 8.51 2.85 21.72
CA MET A 507 7.30 3.37 22.35
C MET A 507 7.63 4.49 23.35
N THR A 508 8.56 4.21 24.27
CA THR A 508 9.04 5.18 25.27
C THR A 508 9.58 6.44 24.59
N ALA A 509 10.28 6.29 23.47
CA ALA A 509 10.75 7.42 22.68
C ALA A 509 9.59 8.27 22.13
N ASN A 510 8.56 7.62 21.61
CA ASN A 510 7.37 8.29 21.07
C ASN A 510 6.57 9.03 22.15
N SER A 511 6.49 8.51 23.38
CA SER A 511 5.77 9.13 24.50
C SER A 511 6.56 10.28 25.16
N THR A 512 7.87 10.12 25.33
CA THR A 512 8.77 11.16 25.90
C THR A 512 8.90 12.39 24.99
N HIS A 513 8.97 12.18 23.67
CA HIS A 513 9.08 13.23 22.65
C HIS A 513 8.04 14.36 22.74
N ALA A 514 6.88 14.07 23.33
CA ALA A 514 5.80 15.03 23.43
C ALA A 514 5.54 15.55 24.86
N SER A 515 6.12 14.89 25.87
CA SER A 515 6.02 15.29 27.29
C SER A 515 6.96 16.45 27.66
N GLU A 516 8.17 16.50 27.09
CA GLU A 516 9.20 17.52 27.38
C GLU A 516 8.77 18.97 27.04
N THR A 517 7.64 19.15 26.35
CA THR A 517 7.06 20.45 26.05
C THR A 517 6.25 21.09 27.18
N LYS A 518 5.95 20.37 28.27
CA LYS A 518 5.22 20.95 29.43
C LYS A 518 6.15 21.54 30.51
N ASN A 519 7.37 21.02 30.65
CA ASN A 519 8.28 21.43 31.74
C ASN A 519 9.31 22.51 31.36
N SER A 520 9.45 22.85 30.07
CA SER A 520 10.42 23.85 29.57
C SER A 520 9.87 25.28 29.52
N LYS A 521 9.22 25.73 30.60
CA LYS A 521 8.89 27.16 30.80
C LYS A 521 9.94 27.94 31.61
N SER A 522 11.07 27.32 31.97
CA SER A 522 12.21 28.00 32.59
C SER A 522 13.48 27.75 31.76
N ASN A 523 14.16 28.84 31.37
CA ASN A 523 15.37 28.94 30.53
C ASN A 523 15.17 28.89 29.00
N ALA A 524 14.67 30.01 28.48
CA ALA A 524 15.00 30.46 27.13
C ALA A 524 16.49 30.86 27.10
N ASN A 525 17.33 30.11 26.38
CA ASN A 525 18.49 30.62 25.61
C ASN A 525 19.33 29.55 24.89
N ASN A 526 18.89 28.29 24.76
CA ASN A 526 19.51 27.33 23.82
C ASN A 526 18.59 26.12 23.51
N SER A 527 17.33 26.35 23.12
CA SER A 527 16.45 25.24 22.72
C SER A 527 16.65 24.91 21.24
N SER A 528 17.28 23.77 20.97
CA SER A 528 17.26 23.09 19.68
C SER A 528 15.81 22.96 19.16
N PRO A 529 15.59 22.95 17.83
CA PRO A 529 14.24 22.81 17.27
C PRO A 529 13.64 21.49 17.73
N VAL A 530 12.57 21.56 18.54
CA VAL A 530 11.88 20.39 19.06
C VAL A 530 11.27 19.62 17.89
N CYS A 531 11.87 18.47 17.57
CA CYS A 531 11.28 17.55 16.61
C CYS A 531 9.92 17.06 17.15
N ARG A 532 8.93 16.82 16.28
CA ARG A 532 7.62 16.24 16.66
C ARG A 532 7.23 15.05 15.79
N GLU A 533 8.21 14.50 15.10
CA GLU A 533 8.13 13.26 14.35
C GLU A 533 8.13 12.03 15.27
N VAL A 534 7.19 11.13 15.04
CA VAL A 534 6.98 9.90 15.81
C VAL A 534 7.22 8.72 14.87
N ILE A 535 7.72 7.60 15.40
CA ILE A 535 7.91 6.37 14.64
C ILE A 535 6.62 5.56 14.66
N HIS A 536 6.07 5.25 13.49
CA HIS A 536 5.02 4.24 13.35
C HIS A 536 5.70 2.89 13.09
N LEU A 537 5.80 2.09 14.16
CA LEU A 537 6.36 0.76 14.11
C LEU A 537 5.26 -0.27 13.81
N LYS A 538 5.49 -1.09 12.78
CA LYS A 538 4.77 -2.35 12.59
C LYS A 538 5.71 -3.49 12.95
N CYS A 539 5.26 -4.34 13.87
CA CYS A 539 6.04 -5.42 14.45
C CYS A 539 5.21 -6.70 14.57
N TYR A 540 5.83 -7.78 15.06
CA TYR A 540 5.21 -9.10 15.19
C TYR A 540 3.75 -9.06 15.70
N TYR A 541 2.88 -9.94 15.16
CA TYR A 541 1.43 -9.92 15.40
C TYR A 541 1.02 -9.87 16.88
N GLY A 542 1.83 -10.43 17.78
CA GLY A 542 1.60 -10.38 19.23
C GLY A 542 1.70 -8.98 19.84
N TRP A 543 2.54 -8.11 19.28
CA TRP A 543 2.82 -6.75 19.77
C TRP A 543 2.18 -5.66 18.91
N GLN A 544 1.75 -5.99 17.68
CA GLN A 544 1.18 -5.02 16.74
C GLN A 544 0.00 -4.23 17.33
N GLN A 545 -0.92 -4.89 18.05
CA GLN A 545 -2.10 -4.22 18.61
C GLN A 545 -1.74 -3.17 19.67
N THR A 546 -0.68 -3.42 20.44
CA THR A 546 -0.24 -2.54 21.53
C THR A 546 0.51 -1.34 20.98
N ALA A 547 1.43 -1.58 20.04
CA ALA A 547 2.12 -0.53 19.30
C ALA A 547 1.13 0.40 18.57
N ASP A 548 0.10 -0.17 17.92
CA ASP A 548 -0.94 0.60 17.24
C ASP A 548 -1.81 1.41 18.21
N HIS A 549 -2.17 0.84 19.37
CA HIS A 549 -2.95 1.55 20.37
C HIS A 549 -2.13 2.68 21.00
N HIS A 550 -0.88 2.40 21.35
CA HIS A 550 0.06 3.39 21.85
C HIS A 550 0.22 4.56 20.87
N LEU A 551 0.48 4.28 19.59
CA LEU A 551 0.60 5.29 18.55
C LEU A 551 -0.67 6.14 18.42
N LYS A 552 -1.86 5.52 18.48
CA LYS A 552 -3.14 6.26 18.46
C LYS A 552 -3.26 7.24 19.63
N LEU A 553 -2.81 6.87 20.83
CA LEU A 553 -2.81 7.74 22.01
C LEU A 553 -1.82 8.89 21.86
N VAL A 554 -0.59 8.60 21.40
CA VAL A 554 0.44 9.63 21.12
C VAL A 554 -0.05 10.64 20.08
N LEU A 555 -0.65 10.18 18.97
CA LEU A 555 -1.20 11.05 17.93
C LEU A 555 -2.39 11.91 18.41
N ARG A 556 -3.09 11.48 19.47
CA ARG A 556 -4.18 12.23 20.13
C ARG A 556 -3.68 13.21 21.20
N ASN A 557 -2.37 13.30 21.43
CA ASN A 557 -1.73 14.05 22.53
C ASN A 557 -2.01 13.50 23.94
N ASP A 558 -2.37 12.22 24.08
CA ASP A 558 -2.64 11.59 25.37
C ASP A 558 -1.42 10.78 25.86
N PHE A 559 -0.39 11.49 26.31
CA PHE A 559 0.89 10.88 26.71
C PHE A 559 0.82 10.15 28.06
N ALA A 560 -0.09 10.56 28.95
CA ALA A 560 -0.24 9.92 30.24
C ALA A 560 -0.84 8.52 30.09
N SER A 561 -1.90 8.39 29.28
CA SER A 561 -2.47 7.07 28.97
C SER A 561 -1.55 6.23 28.10
N ALA A 562 -0.76 6.85 27.21
CA ALA A 562 0.26 6.16 26.43
C ALA A 562 1.34 5.53 27.35
N LYS A 563 1.89 6.31 28.29
CA LYS A 563 2.89 5.84 29.26
C LYS A 563 2.34 4.77 30.21
N TRP A 564 1.11 4.94 30.68
CA TRP A 564 0.44 3.91 31.49
C TRP A 564 0.28 2.59 30.72
N LEU A 565 -0.04 2.65 29.43
CA LEU A 565 -0.14 1.47 28.58
C LEU A 565 1.21 0.79 28.42
N GLU A 566 2.30 1.55 28.25
CA GLU A 566 3.68 1.05 28.21
C GLU A 566 4.03 0.29 29.51
N GLU A 567 3.86 0.94 30.67
CA GLU A 567 4.19 0.38 32.00
C GLU A 567 3.40 -0.92 32.25
N ARG A 568 2.09 -0.90 32.01
CA ARG A 568 1.23 -2.07 32.22
C ARG A 568 1.59 -3.25 31.33
N TRP A 569 2.03 -2.98 30.09
CA TRP A 569 2.49 -4.04 29.19
C TRP A 569 3.89 -4.52 29.53
N ALA A 570 4.78 -3.64 29.97
CA ALA A 570 6.08 -4.03 30.50
C ALA A 570 5.93 -5.00 31.67
N ASP A 571 5.05 -4.70 32.63
CA ASP A 571 4.71 -5.57 33.77
C ASP A 571 4.14 -6.93 33.34
N HIS A 572 3.27 -6.92 32.32
CA HIS A 572 2.69 -8.16 31.78
C HIS A 572 3.76 -9.04 31.12
N MET A 573 4.70 -8.44 30.40
CA MET A 573 5.76 -9.16 29.69
C MET A 573 6.82 -9.73 30.63
N THR A 574 7.25 -8.96 31.64
CA THR A 574 8.15 -9.45 32.70
C THR A 574 7.52 -10.62 33.47
N SER A 575 6.23 -10.51 33.80
CA SER A 575 5.48 -11.60 34.45
C SER A 575 5.44 -12.88 33.59
N ASN A 576 5.32 -12.75 32.26
CA ASN A 576 5.27 -13.90 31.35
C ASN A 576 6.65 -14.56 31.15
N GLU A 577 7.72 -13.76 31.07
CA GLU A 577 9.11 -14.27 31.04
C GLU A 577 9.47 -14.98 32.34
N ASP A 578 9.09 -14.42 33.49
CA ASP A 578 9.28 -15.07 34.79
C ASP A 578 8.53 -16.39 34.88
N THR A 579 7.33 -16.49 34.30
CA THR A 579 6.55 -17.73 34.27
C THR A 579 7.21 -18.81 33.40
N THR A 580 7.78 -18.43 32.25
CA THR A 580 8.48 -19.37 31.35
C THR A 580 9.85 -19.79 31.89
N GLN A 581 10.62 -18.88 32.48
CA GLN A 581 11.87 -19.19 33.18
C GLN A 581 11.63 -19.98 34.47
N SER A 582 10.58 -19.66 35.23
CA SER A 582 10.14 -20.43 36.40
C SER A 582 9.75 -21.85 36.02
N SER A 583 8.99 -22.03 34.93
CA SER A 583 8.66 -23.35 34.37
C SER A 583 9.92 -24.14 33.94
N ARG A 584 10.88 -23.49 33.27
CA ARG A 584 12.18 -24.10 32.91
C ARG A 584 13.01 -24.45 34.15
N ARG A 585 13.09 -23.58 35.16
CA ARG A 585 13.77 -23.83 36.44
C ARG A 585 13.08 -24.96 37.23
N ARG A 586 11.75 -25.04 37.22
CA ARG A 586 10.97 -26.13 37.84
C ARG A 586 11.25 -27.46 37.16
N ARG A 587 11.31 -27.48 35.82
CA ARG A 587 11.69 -28.68 35.04
C ARG A 587 13.13 -29.10 35.28
N ARG A 588 14.06 -28.16 35.44
CA ARG A 588 15.47 -28.46 35.75
C ARG A 588 15.62 -29.04 37.17
N ARG A 589 14.99 -28.43 38.17
CA ARG A 589 14.96 -28.96 39.55
C ARG A 589 14.27 -30.32 39.64
N ALA A 590 13.21 -30.56 38.86
CA ALA A 590 12.55 -31.86 38.80
C ALA A 590 13.46 -32.95 38.21
N ARG A 591 14.28 -32.62 37.20
CA ARG A 591 15.28 -33.55 36.65
C ARG A 591 16.45 -33.80 37.61
N GLU A 592 16.94 -32.77 38.28
CA GLU A 592 18.00 -32.90 39.29
C GLU A 592 17.52 -33.69 40.52
N ALA A 593 16.27 -33.50 40.95
CA ALA A 593 15.67 -34.29 42.02
C ALA A 593 15.44 -35.76 41.62
N ALA A 594 15.05 -36.03 40.37
CA ALA A 594 14.96 -37.40 39.86
C ALA A 594 16.33 -38.08 39.76
N ALA A 595 17.37 -37.37 39.33
CA ALA A 595 18.73 -37.90 39.26
C ALA A 595 19.36 -38.18 40.65
N LEU A 596 18.97 -37.44 41.69
CA LEU A 596 19.37 -37.72 43.07
C LEU A 596 18.66 -38.95 43.65
N LEU A 597 17.40 -39.20 43.26
CA LEU A 597 16.66 -40.40 43.66
C LEU A 597 17.21 -41.68 42.99
N ASP A 598 17.74 -41.57 41.77
CA ASP A 598 18.36 -42.71 41.06
C ASP A 598 19.77 -43.07 41.60
N LEU A 599 20.41 -42.21 42.40
CA LEU A 599 21.75 -42.47 42.97
C LEU A 599 21.70 -43.18 44.33
N ASP A 600 20.57 -43.16 45.04
CA ASP A 600 20.40 -43.84 46.32
C ASP A 600 19.98 -45.32 46.17
N ASP A 601 19.61 -45.76 44.97
CA ASP A 601 19.10 -47.12 44.72
C ASP A 601 20.19 -48.18 44.43
N HIS A 602 21.48 -47.83 44.51
CA HIS A 602 22.59 -48.76 44.29
C HIS A 602 23.59 -48.82 45.47
N HIS A 603 23.11 -49.23 46.64
CA HIS A 603 23.92 -49.98 47.60
C HIS A 603 23.08 -50.97 48.46
N ASP A 604 23.01 -52.20 47.94
CA ASP A 604 23.18 -53.50 48.60
C ASP A 604 22.45 -53.86 49.93
N GLY A 605 21.79 -55.04 49.90
CA GLY A 605 22.03 -56.06 50.93
C GLY A 605 21.12 -56.13 52.17
N ARG A 606 20.09 -56.98 52.08
CA ARG A 606 19.59 -57.93 53.12
C ARG A 606 19.99 -57.66 54.60
N ARG A 607 18.99 -57.37 55.47
CA ARG A 607 18.55 -58.18 56.65
C ARG A 607 17.78 -57.36 57.71
N ARG A 608 16.65 -57.93 58.12
CA ARG A 608 16.11 -58.09 59.50
C ARG A 608 15.85 -56.85 60.40
N ARG A 609 14.55 -56.70 60.69
CA ARG A 609 13.91 -56.75 62.03
C ARG A 609 14.12 -55.56 63.01
N ARG A 610 12.94 -55.01 63.37
CA ARG A 610 12.42 -54.72 64.73
C ARG A 610 12.73 -53.37 65.39
N THR A 611 11.65 -52.86 66.01
CA THR A 611 11.52 -51.98 67.19
C THR A 611 12.07 -50.56 67.01
N GLY A 612 11.37 -49.48 67.32
CA GLY A 612 10.22 -49.25 68.21
C GLY A 612 10.46 -47.89 68.89
N GLY A 613 9.41 -47.28 69.41
CA GLY A 613 9.56 -46.25 70.44
C GLY A 613 9.36 -44.81 69.99
N CYS A 614 8.29 -44.24 70.54
CA CYS A 614 7.96 -42.83 70.59
C CYS A 614 8.81 -42.11 71.65
N SER A 615 8.65 -40.78 71.72
CA SER A 615 9.03 -39.82 72.79
C SER A 615 10.50 -39.41 72.98
N ILE A 616 10.89 -38.22 73.45
CA ILE A 616 10.33 -36.85 73.65
C ILE A 616 11.56 -35.99 74.06
N MET A 617 11.77 -34.80 73.50
CA MET A 617 11.72 -33.47 74.15
C MET A 617 11.88 -32.37 73.10
#